data_AF-A0A935IT07-F1
#
_entry.id   AF-A0A935IT07-F1
#
_cell.length_a   1.000
_cell.length_b   1.000
_cell.length_c   1.000
_cell.angle_alpha   90.00
_cell.angle_beta   90.00
_cell.angle_gamma   90.00
#
_symmetry.space_group_name_H-M   'P 1'
#
loop_
_entity.id
_entity.type
_entity.pdbx_description
1 polymer ?
#
loop_
_entity_poly.entity_id
_entity_poly.type
_entity_poly.pdbx_seq_one_letter_code
_entity_poly.pdbx_strand_id
1 'polypeptide(L)'
;MTAPASPAIRVFEPALCCNTGVCGPDVDQALVTFTADLDHVRGLGVDIERHNLANDPAAFAAQPAVRDFLKVAGSAGLPLTLVDGVTVATGSYPSRGRLLQLAGRVDSAPDSPARVDLGLTPVSAPATTTGSPGDAASAPASSGGCCGGGGCC
;
A
#
# COMPACT_ATOMS: atom_id res chain seq x y z
N MET A 1 20.10 14.81 28.00
CA MET A 1 19.28 13.61 27.82
C MET A 1 19.15 13.39 26.32
N THR A 2 19.89 12.45 25.75
CA THR A 2 19.80 12.11 24.32
C THR A 2 18.45 11.41 24.10
N ALA A 3 17.65 11.86 23.12
CA ALA A 3 16.43 11.16 22.75
C ALA A 3 16.75 9.70 22.39
N PRO A 4 15.88 8.72 22.72
CA PRO A 4 16.10 7.34 22.29
C PRO A 4 16.18 7.31 20.75
N ALA A 5 17.18 6.62 20.22
CA ALA A 5 17.28 6.39 18.78
C ALA A 5 16.01 5.67 18.31
N SER A 6 15.46 6.09 17.17
CA SER A 6 14.31 5.40 16.57
C SER A 6 14.76 3.99 16.15
N PRO A 7 13.90 2.95 16.32
CA PRO A 7 14.26 1.58 15.96
C PRO A 7 14.64 1.46 14.48
N ALA A 8 15.72 0.74 14.18
CA ALA A 8 16.17 0.51 12.82
C ALA A 8 15.54 -0.78 12.26
N ILE A 9 14.67 -0.64 11.26
CA ILE A 9 13.98 -1.76 10.62
C ILE A 9 14.74 -2.16 9.35
N ARG A 10 15.04 -3.45 9.19
CA ARG A 10 15.72 -3.99 7.99
C ARG A 10 14.96 -5.17 7.44
N VAL A 11 14.57 -5.13 6.18
CA VAL A 11 13.82 -6.20 5.50
C VAL A 11 14.70 -6.86 4.46
N PHE A 12 14.95 -8.14 4.62
CA PHE A 12 15.77 -8.96 3.75
C PHE A 12 14.86 -9.81 2.88
N GLU A 13 14.85 -9.53 1.59
CA GLU A 13 13.93 -10.11 0.62
C GLU A 13 14.57 -11.27 -0.15
N PRO A 14 13.75 -12.19 -0.70
CA PRO A 14 14.25 -13.19 -1.62
C PRO A 14 14.96 -12.55 -2.84
N ALA A 15 15.61 -13.39 -3.63
CA ALA A 15 16.23 -12.96 -4.88
C ALA A 15 15.12 -12.54 -5.88
N LEU A 16 14.81 -11.25 -5.93
CA LEU A 16 13.84 -10.66 -6.88
C LEU A 16 14.58 -10.06 -8.08
N CYS A 17 13.94 -9.99 -9.24
CA CYS A 17 14.54 -9.44 -10.47
C CYS A 17 14.90 -7.95 -10.37
N CYS A 18 14.24 -7.21 -9.48
CA CYS A 18 14.51 -5.80 -9.19
C CYS A 18 14.23 -5.52 -7.72
N ASN A 19 14.59 -4.34 -7.22
CA ASN A 19 14.50 -4.08 -5.78
C ASN A 19 13.07 -4.21 -5.26
N THR A 20 12.06 -3.78 -6.03
CA THR A 20 10.64 -3.87 -5.67
C THR A 20 9.99 -5.21 -5.98
N GLY A 21 10.61 -6.01 -6.84
CA GLY A 21 10.06 -7.25 -7.37
C GLY A 21 8.80 -7.11 -8.22
N VAL A 22 8.42 -5.89 -8.63
CA VAL A 22 7.26 -5.64 -9.50
C VAL A 22 7.63 -5.57 -11.00
N CYS A 23 8.71 -6.24 -11.39
CA CYS A 23 9.24 -6.20 -12.75
C CYS A 23 8.82 -7.47 -13.50
N GLY A 24 7.86 -7.36 -14.42
CA GLY A 24 7.37 -8.47 -15.23
C GLY A 24 5.85 -8.40 -15.43
N PRO A 25 5.29 -9.31 -16.25
CA PRO A 25 3.85 -9.35 -16.52
C PRO A 25 3.04 -9.90 -15.32
N ASP A 26 3.63 -10.80 -14.53
CA ASP A 26 2.98 -11.46 -13.39
C ASP A 26 3.44 -10.84 -12.06
N VAL A 27 2.86 -9.69 -11.72
CA VAL A 27 3.22 -8.93 -10.52
C VAL A 27 2.59 -9.53 -9.26
N ASP A 28 3.40 -9.77 -8.23
CA ASP A 28 2.90 -10.14 -6.90
C ASP A 28 2.32 -8.92 -6.18
N GLN A 29 1.02 -8.98 -5.87
CA GLN A 29 0.31 -7.91 -5.17
C GLN A 29 0.86 -7.64 -3.76
N ALA A 30 1.44 -8.65 -3.09
CA ALA A 30 2.06 -8.45 -1.78
C ALA A 30 3.28 -7.52 -1.88
N LEU A 31 4.08 -7.63 -2.96
CA LEU A 31 5.23 -6.77 -3.22
C LEU A 31 4.83 -5.34 -3.57
N VAL A 32 3.71 -5.18 -4.29
CA VAL A 32 3.12 -3.86 -4.60
C VAL A 32 2.69 -3.17 -3.31
N THR A 33 1.84 -3.83 -2.51
CA THR A 33 1.35 -3.29 -1.24
C THR A 33 2.50 -2.97 -0.29
N PHE A 34 3.45 -3.90 -0.15
CA PHE A 34 4.59 -3.71 0.74
C PHE A 34 5.49 -2.55 0.29
N THR A 35 5.72 -2.38 -1.01
CA THR A 35 6.49 -1.24 -1.53
C THR A 35 5.82 0.08 -1.16
N ALA A 36 4.49 0.19 -1.34
CA ALA A 36 3.74 1.38 -0.96
C ALA A 36 3.75 1.64 0.57
N ASP A 37 3.60 0.58 1.37
CA ASP A 37 3.65 0.67 2.83
C ASP A 37 5.02 1.12 3.33
N LEU A 38 6.09 0.59 2.75
CA LEU A 38 7.46 0.91 3.10
C LEU A 38 7.79 2.37 2.75
N ASP A 39 7.37 2.86 1.58
CA ASP A 39 7.54 4.25 1.19
C ASP A 39 6.75 5.21 2.09
N HIS A 40 5.53 4.83 2.48
CA HIS A 40 4.74 5.59 3.46
C HIS A 40 5.48 5.70 4.81
N VAL A 41 5.95 4.57 5.35
CA VAL A 41 6.65 4.52 6.65
C VAL A 41 7.97 5.29 6.59
N ARG A 42 8.72 5.20 5.49
CA ARG A 42 9.92 6.05 5.25
C ARG A 42 9.59 7.53 5.23
N GLY A 43 8.49 7.92 4.58
CA GLY A 43 8.02 9.30 4.52
C GLY A 43 7.72 9.91 5.89
N LEU A 44 7.46 9.07 6.91
CA LEU A 44 7.30 9.50 8.29
C LEU A 44 8.63 9.69 9.05
N GLY A 45 9.77 9.46 8.40
CA GLY A 45 11.10 9.57 8.99
C GLY A 45 11.52 8.34 9.80
N VAL A 46 10.89 7.18 9.57
CA VAL A 46 11.32 5.91 10.17
C VAL A 46 12.57 5.41 9.47
N ASP A 47 13.56 4.94 10.24
CA ASP A 47 14.73 4.25 9.72
C ASP A 47 14.34 2.83 9.27
N ILE A 48 14.00 2.69 7.98
CA ILE A 48 13.62 1.42 7.37
C ILE A 48 14.31 1.21 6.02
N GLU A 49 14.98 0.07 5.86
CA GLU A 49 15.64 -0.33 4.63
C GLU A 49 15.20 -1.73 4.18
N ARG A 50 15.26 -1.96 2.86
CA ARG A 50 15.06 -3.27 2.23
C ARG A 50 16.32 -3.66 1.50
N HIS A 51 16.65 -4.95 1.54
CA HIS A 51 17.76 -5.56 0.81
C HIS A 51 17.25 -6.76 0.06
N ASN A 52 17.48 -6.81 -1.25
CA ASN A 52 17.14 -7.95 -2.08
C ASN A 52 18.40 -8.82 -2.26
N LEU A 53 18.30 -10.13 -2.01
CA LEU A 53 19.42 -11.06 -2.06
C LEU A 53 20.18 -11.06 -3.40
N ALA A 54 19.48 -10.84 -4.52
CA ALA A 54 20.09 -10.78 -5.85
C ALA A 54 20.90 -9.50 -6.08
N ASN A 55 20.48 -8.39 -5.48
CA ASN A 55 21.03 -7.06 -5.76
C ASN A 55 21.99 -6.56 -4.67
N ASP A 56 21.83 -7.04 -3.42
CA ASP A 56 22.63 -6.63 -2.27
C ASP A 56 23.04 -7.85 -1.41
N PRO A 57 23.78 -8.83 -1.96
CA PRO A 57 24.22 -10.00 -1.19
C PRO A 57 25.19 -9.64 -0.05
N ALA A 58 25.87 -8.48 -0.14
CA ALA A 58 26.79 -8.01 0.88
C ALA A 58 26.06 -7.67 2.19
N ALA A 59 24.89 -7.04 2.13
CA ALA A 59 24.08 -6.76 3.33
C ALA A 59 23.66 -8.05 4.07
N PHE A 60 23.34 -9.11 3.34
CA PHE A 60 23.02 -10.42 3.94
C PHE A 60 24.23 -11.05 4.62
N ALA A 61 25.42 -10.89 4.04
CA ALA A 61 26.66 -11.36 4.64
C ALA A 61 27.11 -10.53 5.86
N ALA A 62 26.77 -9.23 5.89
CA ALA A 62 27.15 -8.34 6.97
C ALA A 62 26.33 -8.53 8.25
N GLN A 63 25.11 -9.07 8.16
CA GLN A 63 24.19 -9.21 9.29
C GLN A 63 24.18 -10.64 9.86
N PRO A 64 24.74 -10.90 11.06
CA PRO A 64 24.82 -12.25 11.64
C PRO A 64 23.47 -12.97 11.74
N ALA A 65 22.41 -12.28 12.17
CA ALA A 65 21.07 -12.86 12.30
C ALA A 65 20.53 -13.39 10.95
N VAL A 66 20.81 -12.67 9.86
CA VAL A 66 20.41 -13.07 8.50
C VAL A 66 21.21 -14.28 8.03
N ARG A 67 22.53 -14.28 8.27
CA ARG A 67 23.38 -15.43 7.93
C ARG A 67 22.94 -16.68 8.64
N ASP A 68 22.65 -16.59 9.93
CA ASP A 68 22.24 -17.75 10.71
C ASP A 68 20.85 -18.22 10.32
N PHE A 69 19.92 -17.29 10.04
CA PHE A 69 18.63 -17.62 9.45
C PHE A 69 18.78 -18.38 8.13
N LEU A 70 19.59 -17.89 7.19
CA LEU A 70 19.80 -18.52 5.89
C LEU A 70 20.43 -19.92 5.98
N LYS A 71 21.31 -20.17 6.96
CA LYS A 71 21.87 -21.52 7.18
C LYS A 71 20.83 -22.53 7.63
N VAL A 72 19.84 -22.09 8.42
CA VAL A 72 18.84 -22.98 9.05
C VAL A 72 17.59 -23.10 8.18
N ALA A 73 17.00 -21.99 7.77
CA ALA A 73 15.74 -21.95 7.04
C ALA A 73 15.93 -21.92 5.51
N GLY A 74 17.13 -21.58 5.03
CA GLY A 74 17.38 -21.36 3.60
C GLY A 74 16.77 -20.06 3.07
N SER A 75 17.04 -19.76 1.80
CA SER A 75 16.49 -18.57 1.12
C SER A 75 14.98 -18.64 0.89
N ALA A 76 14.39 -19.84 0.91
CA ALA A 76 12.94 -20.05 0.80
C ALA A 76 12.16 -19.51 2.03
N GLY A 77 12.84 -19.27 3.16
CA GLY A 77 12.22 -18.67 4.35
C GLY A 77 12.10 -17.14 4.31
N LEU A 78 12.65 -16.49 3.29
CA LEU A 78 12.54 -15.03 3.10
C LEU A 78 11.11 -14.64 2.67
N PRO A 79 10.66 -13.39 2.92
CA PRO A 79 11.41 -12.28 3.50
C PRO A 79 11.67 -12.43 5.01
N LEU A 80 12.73 -11.83 5.52
CA LEU A 80 13.11 -11.76 6.93
C LEU A 80 13.13 -10.29 7.37
N THR A 81 12.41 -9.95 8.44
CA THR A 81 12.41 -8.60 9.01
C THR A 81 13.15 -8.57 10.33
N LEU A 82 14.07 -7.62 10.46
CA LEU A 82 14.79 -7.33 11.70
C LEU A 82 14.40 -5.96 12.26
N VAL A 83 14.43 -5.83 13.58
CA VAL A 83 14.45 -4.56 14.30
C VAL A 83 15.68 -4.54 15.20
N ASP A 84 16.55 -3.55 15.02
CA ASP A 84 17.80 -3.42 15.77
C ASP A 84 18.65 -4.71 15.77
N GLY A 85 18.64 -5.41 14.62
CA GLY A 85 19.34 -6.69 14.41
C GLY A 85 18.61 -7.94 14.92
N VAL A 86 17.45 -7.79 15.56
CA VAL A 86 16.65 -8.90 16.11
C VAL A 86 15.54 -9.31 15.14
N THR A 87 15.40 -10.61 14.88
CA THR A 87 14.34 -11.16 14.01
C THR A 87 12.96 -10.96 14.62
N VAL A 88 12.04 -10.35 13.86
CA VAL A 88 10.65 -10.10 14.28
C VAL A 88 9.59 -10.71 13.36
N ALA A 89 9.93 -11.06 12.12
CA ALA A 89 9.03 -11.72 11.18
C ALA A 89 9.81 -12.46 10.08
N THR A 90 9.25 -13.57 9.57
CA THR A 90 9.82 -14.36 8.48
C THR A 90 8.72 -14.87 7.53
N GLY A 91 9.06 -15.16 6.27
CA GLY A 91 8.18 -15.79 5.28
C GLY A 91 6.99 -14.93 4.81
N SER A 92 6.81 -13.73 5.36
CA SER A 92 5.74 -12.82 4.97
C SER A 92 6.14 -11.37 5.21
N TYR A 93 5.65 -10.47 4.34
CA TYR A 93 5.85 -9.04 4.48
C TYR A 93 4.99 -8.48 5.63
N PRO A 94 5.55 -7.71 6.57
CA PRO A 94 4.76 -7.04 7.59
C PRO A 94 3.80 -6.02 6.96
N SER A 95 2.57 -5.94 7.48
CA SER A 95 1.62 -4.88 7.09
C SER A 95 2.09 -3.50 7.55
N ARG A 96 1.57 -2.44 6.93
CA ARG A 96 1.80 -1.05 7.38
C ARG A 96 1.63 -0.85 8.89
N GLY A 97 0.52 -1.32 9.45
CA GLY A 97 0.26 -1.21 10.89
C GLY A 97 1.31 -1.91 11.74
N ARG A 98 1.82 -3.07 11.27
CA ARG A 98 2.91 -3.78 11.93
C ARG A 98 4.23 -3.02 11.81
N LEU A 99 4.57 -2.46 10.64
CA LEU A 99 5.77 -1.64 10.46
C LEU A 99 5.77 -0.42 11.38
N LEU A 100 4.63 0.26 11.49
CA LEU A 100 4.47 1.40 12.39
C LEU A 100 4.66 0.97 13.85
N GLN A 101 4.01 -0.13 14.27
CA GLN A 101 4.19 -0.67 15.61
C GLN A 101 5.65 -1.00 15.93
N LEU A 102 6.37 -1.64 14.98
CA LEU A 102 7.79 -1.94 15.11
C LEU A 102 8.65 -0.68 15.18
N ALA A 103 8.24 0.40 14.52
CA ALA A 103 8.88 1.72 14.58
C ALA A 103 8.56 2.48 15.89
N GLY A 104 7.82 1.88 16.82
CA GLY A 104 7.35 2.56 18.04
C GLY A 104 6.26 3.60 17.78
N ARG A 105 5.61 3.53 16.61
CA ARG A 105 4.49 4.39 16.23
C ARG A 105 3.20 3.61 16.31
N VAL A 106 2.28 4.07 17.14
CA VAL A 106 0.90 3.59 17.12
C VAL A 106 0.11 4.64 16.36
N ASP A 107 0.03 4.52 15.03
CA ASP A 107 -0.93 5.34 14.30
C ASP A 107 -2.34 4.80 14.57
N SER A 108 -3.18 5.68 15.11
CA SER A 108 -4.61 5.46 15.33
C SER A 108 -5.36 5.52 14.00
N ALA A 109 -5.25 4.50 13.15
CA ALA A 109 -6.28 4.23 12.15
C ALA A 109 -6.22 2.75 11.72
N PRO A 110 -7.32 2.00 11.83
CA PRO A 110 -7.40 0.69 11.20
C PRO A 110 -7.38 0.88 9.69
N ASP A 111 -6.64 0.02 9.02
CA ASP A 111 -6.75 -0.26 7.59
C ASP A 111 -8.19 -0.74 7.32
N SER A 112 -9.08 0.23 7.11
CA SER A 112 -10.39 -0.04 6.54
C SER A 112 -10.16 -0.08 5.05
N PRO A 113 -10.24 -1.24 4.38
CA PRO A 113 -10.50 -1.20 2.95
C PRO A 113 -11.77 -0.38 2.82
N ALA A 114 -11.68 0.72 2.07
CA ALA A 114 -12.81 1.56 1.77
C ALA A 114 -13.98 0.64 1.40
N ARG A 115 -15.07 0.71 2.16
CA ARG A 115 -16.35 0.21 1.68
C ARG A 115 -16.58 0.96 0.38
N VAL A 116 -16.32 0.31 -0.75
CA VAL A 116 -16.83 0.73 -2.03
C VAL A 116 -18.33 0.60 -1.92
N ASP A 117 -19.00 1.74 -1.77
CA ASP A 117 -20.43 1.85 -1.92
C ASP A 117 -20.75 1.50 -3.38
N LEU A 118 -21.21 0.28 -3.63
CA LEU A 118 -21.60 -0.21 -4.96
C LEU A 118 -22.94 0.41 -5.46
N GLY A 119 -23.37 1.52 -4.87
CA GLY A 119 -24.55 2.26 -5.34
C GLY A 119 -25.87 1.51 -5.21
N LEU A 120 -26.04 0.66 -4.20
CA LEU A 120 -27.39 0.15 -3.86
C LEU A 120 -28.13 1.22 -3.05
N THR A 121 -28.82 2.12 -3.75
CA THR A 121 -29.71 3.08 -3.11
C THR A 121 -30.89 2.36 -2.46
N PRO A 122 -31.13 2.51 -1.14
CA PRO A 122 -32.38 2.06 -0.53
C PRO A 122 -33.53 2.91 -1.07
N VAL A 123 -34.55 2.28 -1.64
CA VAL A 123 -35.74 2.98 -2.13
C VAL A 123 -36.58 3.42 -0.93
N SER A 124 -36.51 4.71 -0.60
CA SER A 124 -37.46 5.35 0.32
C SER A 124 -38.40 6.22 -0.53
N ALA A 125 -39.64 5.78 -0.66
CA ALA A 125 -40.69 6.48 -1.38
C ALA A 125 -41.08 7.79 -0.65
N PRO A 126 -41.25 8.93 -1.35
CA PRO A 126 -41.76 10.15 -0.72
C PRO A 126 -43.30 10.21 -0.83
N ALA A 127 -43.98 10.47 0.29
CA ALA A 127 -45.35 10.97 0.27
C ALA A 127 -45.32 12.49 0.14
N THR A 128 -45.92 12.97 -0.95
CA THR A 128 -45.90 14.33 -1.47
C THR A 128 -46.68 15.33 -0.59
N THR A 129 -46.10 16.52 -0.43
CA THR A 129 -46.74 17.72 0.13
C THR A 129 -47.61 18.42 -0.93
N THR A 130 -48.77 18.91 -0.48
CA THR A 130 -49.87 19.53 -1.22
C THR A 130 -49.54 20.92 -1.78
N GLY A 131 -49.87 21.18 -3.06
CA GLY A 131 -49.99 22.53 -3.63
C GLY A 131 -50.14 22.54 -5.16
N SER A 132 -51.26 23.06 -5.66
CA SER A 132 -51.85 22.89 -7.01
C SER A 132 -51.74 24.19 -7.86
N PRO A 133 -52.32 24.34 -9.08
CA PRO A 133 -51.58 24.36 -10.35
C PRO A 133 -51.80 25.63 -11.23
N GLY A 134 -51.06 25.69 -12.36
CA GLY A 134 -51.23 26.62 -13.50
C GLY A 134 -49.87 26.81 -14.18
N ASP A 135 -49.63 26.69 -15.49
CA ASP A 135 -50.45 26.53 -16.69
C ASP A 135 -49.62 25.79 -17.75
N ALA A 136 -50.29 25.45 -18.85
CA ALA A 136 -50.00 24.35 -19.75
C ALA A 136 -48.80 24.47 -20.73
N ALA A 137 -48.42 23.27 -21.20
CA ALA A 137 -48.17 22.90 -22.60
C ALA A 137 -46.72 22.62 -23.05
N SER A 138 -46.51 21.32 -23.32
CA SER A 138 -45.85 20.74 -24.50
C SER A 138 -44.32 20.60 -24.53
N ALA A 139 -43.89 19.34 -24.45
CA ALA A 139 -42.63 18.79 -24.98
C ALA A 139 -42.89 18.24 -26.42
N PRO A 140 -41.90 17.77 -27.22
CA PRO A 140 -40.54 17.39 -26.82
C PRO A 140 -39.38 17.72 -27.81
N ALA A 141 -38.16 17.52 -27.28
CA ALA A 141 -36.93 17.00 -27.89
C ALA A 141 -36.46 17.45 -29.30
N SER A 142 -35.25 18.00 -29.34
CA SER A 142 -34.23 17.60 -30.34
C SER A 142 -32.84 18.14 -29.97
N SER A 143 -31.91 17.20 -29.74
CA SER A 143 -30.45 17.25 -29.91
C SER A 143 -29.75 18.61 -29.75
N GLY A 144 -29.16 18.82 -28.57
CA GLY A 144 -28.08 19.80 -28.40
C GLY A 144 -26.88 19.40 -29.27
N GLY A 145 -26.50 20.30 -30.17
CA GLY A 145 -25.27 20.21 -30.94
C GLY A 145 -24.05 20.40 -30.05
N CYS A 146 -23.04 19.56 -30.26
CA CYS A 146 -21.68 19.86 -29.83
C CYS A 146 -21.06 20.81 -30.85
N CYS A 147 -20.91 22.08 -30.47
CA CYS A 147 -19.93 23.02 -31.02
C CYS A 147 -18.59 22.27 -31.20
N GLY A 148 -17.95 22.29 -32.37
CA GLY A 148 -17.22 23.46 -32.88
C GLY A 148 -15.95 23.62 -32.04
N GLY A 149 -14.73 23.57 -32.55
CA GLY A 149 -14.19 23.54 -33.89
C GLY A 149 -12.68 23.80 -33.75
N GLY A 150 -11.92 23.55 -34.79
CA GLY A 150 -10.54 24.05 -34.90
C GLY A 150 -9.48 22.96 -34.83
N GLY A 151 -9.22 22.33 -35.97
CA GLY A 151 -7.87 21.87 -36.26
C GLY A 151 -6.94 23.05 -36.49
N CYS A 152 -5.65 22.86 -36.24
CA CYS A 152 -4.54 23.62 -36.81
C CYS A 152 -3.32 22.68 -36.88
N CYS A 153 -2.81 22.51 -38.11
CA CYS A 153 -1.56 21.87 -38.57
C CYS A 153 -1.21 20.45 -38.10
#